data_AF-A0A1I0XIX2-F1
#
_entry.id   AF-A0A1I0XIX2-F1
#
_cell.length_a   1.000
_cell.length_b   1.000
_cell.length_c   1.000
_cell.angle_alpha   90.00
_cell.angle_beta   90.00
_cell.angle_gamma   90.00
#
_symmetry.space_group_name_H-M   'P 1'
#
loop_
_entity.id
_entity.type
_entity.pdbx_description
1 polymer ?
#
loop_
_entity_poly.entity_id
_entity_poly.type
_entity_poly.pdbx_seq_one_letter_code
_entity_poly.pdbx_strand_id
1 'polypeptide(L)' 'MLKSGMKYEGTLRQVEIRDNKEFYDLAVYAILKNDWLTKNNQLS' A
#
# COMPACT_ATOMS: atom_id res chain seq x y z
N MET A 1 0.59 -0.30 -6.21
CA MET A 1 0.59 -1.19 -5.04
C MET A 1 0.76 -2.66 -5.43
N LEU A 2 -0.26 -3.36 -5.94
CA LEU A 2 -0.15 -4.80 -6.30
C LEU A 2 0.91 -5.09 -7.38
N LYS A 3 0.90 -4.34 -8.49
CA LYS A 3 1.93 -4.45 -9.56
C LYS A 3 3.35 -4.15 -9.06
N SER A 4 3.46 -3.37 -7.98
CA SER A 4 4.72 -3.01 -7.33
C SER A 4 5.24 -4.13 -6.42
N GLY A 5 4.43 -5.15 -6.12
CA GLY A 5 4.75 -6.23 -5.19
C GLY A 5 4.45 -5.90 -3.72
N MET A 6 3.71 -4.82 -3.44
CA MET A 6 3.28 -4.48 -2.09
C MET A 6 2.05 -5.30 -1.69
N LYS A 7 2.00 -5.72 -0.43
CA LYS A 7 0.91 -6.50 0.18
C LYS A 7 -0.12 -5.55 0.81
N TYR A 8 -1.39 -5.94 0.77
CA TYR A 8 -2.48 -5.20 1.42
C TYR A 8 -2.50 -5.48 2.91
N GLU A 9 -2.58 -4.43 3.72
CA GLU A 9 -2.53 -4.52 5.19
C GLU A 9 -3.87 -4.13 5.85
N GLY A 10 -4.75 -3.45 5.11
CA GLY A 10 -6.05 -3.04 5.62
C GLY A 10 -6.56 -1.74 5.03
N THR A 11 -7.72 -1.30 5.50
CA THR A 11 -8.34 -0.04 5.10
C THR A 11 -8.59 0.81 6.33
N LEU A 12 -8.05 2.03 6.32
CA LEU A 12 -8.38 3.05 7.31
C LEU A 12 -9.69 3.71 6.88
N ARG A 13 -10.70 3.66 7.76
CA ARG A 13 -12.01 4.23 7.47
C ARG A 13 -12.03 5.72 7.77
N GLN A 14 -12.63 6.50 6.88
CA GLN A 14 -12.88 7.94 7.03
C GLN A 14 -11.63 8.71 7.51
N VAL A 15 -10.48 8.44 6.91
CA VAL A 15 -9.18 8.91 7.42
C VAL A 15 -9.01 10.43 7.29
N GLU A 16 -9.66 11.02 6.29
CA GLU A 16 -9.56 12.43 5.97
C GLU A 16 -10.76 12.88 5.12
N ILE A 17 -10.99 14.19 5.09
CA ILE A 17 -12.02 14.85 4.28
C ILE A 17 -11.34 15.42 3.03
N ARG A 18 -11.85 15.08 1.85
CA ARG A 18 -11.36 15.64 0.57
C ARG A 18 -11.92 17.04 0.33
N ASP A 19 -11.40 17.72 -0.69
CA ASP A 19 -11.87 19.06 -1.12
C ASP A 19 -13.39 19.11 -1.40
N ASN A 20 -13.98 17.98 -1.80
CA ASN A 20 -15.43 17.84 -2.00
C ASN A 20 -16.23 17.68 -0.70
N LYS A 21 -15.60 17.82 0.46
CA LYS A 21 -16.17 17.64 1.81
C LYS A 21 -16.67 16.24 2.12
N GLU A 22 -16.26 15.24 1.35
CA GLU A 22 -16.58 13.84 1.63
C GLU A 22 -15.43 13.13 2.34
N PHE A 23 -15.78 12.26 3.28
CA PHE A 23 -14.82 11.35 3.87
C PHE A 23 -14.41 10.30 2.84
N TYR A 24 -13.13 9.92 2.87
CA TYR A 24 -12.66 8.78 2.10
C TYR A 24 -11.95 7.75 2.95
N ASP A 25 -12.05 6.49 2.51
CA ASP A 25 -11.33 5.36 3.07
C ASP A 25 -9.99 5.19 2.34
N LEU A 26 -8.95 4.82 3.08
CA LEU A 26 -7.60 4.65 2.57
C LEU A 26 -7.15 3.20 2.69
N ALA A 27 -6.98 2.52 1.55
CA ALA A 27 -6.37 1.21 1.49
C ALA A 27 -4.84 1.32 1.69
N VAL A 28 -4.32 0.62 2.69
CA VAL A 28 -2.92 0.64 3.10
C VAL A 28 -2.21 -0.59 2.55
N TYR A 29 -1.01 -0.37 2.01
CA TYR A 29 -0.15 -1.41 1.46
C TYR A 29 1.28 -1.24 1.97
N ALA A 30 1.99 -2.36 2.16
CA ALA A 30 3.38 -2.36 2.59
C ALA A 30 4.24 -3.32 1.75
N ILE A 31 5.52 -3.02 1.62
CA ILE A 31 6.54 -3.98 1.20
C ILE A 31 7.64 -3.96 2.26
N LEU A 32 7.93 -5.13 2.83
CA LEU A 32 9.01 -5.25 3.79
C LEU A 32 10.35 -5.22 3.05
N LYS A 33 11.40 -4.71 3.73
CA LYS A 33 12.76 -4.66 3.18
C LYS A 33 13.21 -6.02 2.64
N ASN A 34 12.93 -7.10 3.38
CA ASN A 34 13.29 -8.46 2.99
C ASN A 34 12.54 -8.89 1.72
N ASP A 35 11.23 -8.64 1.65
CA ASP A 35 10.41 -8.97 0.46
C ASP A 35 10.91 -8.24 -0.79
N TRP A 36 11.36 -6.98 -0.63
CA TRP A 36 11.94 -6.20 -1.71
C TRP A 36 13.31 -6.75 -2.16
N LEU A 37 14.21 -7.07 -1.22
CA LEU A 37 15.53 -7.64 -1.52
C LEU A 37 15.41 -9.00 -2.21
N THR A 38 14.53 -9.88 -1.74
CA THR A 38 14.29 -11.18 -2.37
C THR A 38 13.80 -11.04 -3.80
N LYS A 39 12.87 -10.11 -4.06
CA LYS A 39 12.35 -9.86 -5.42
C LYS A 39 13.44 -9.40 -6.38
N ASN A 40 14.33 -8.51 -5.95
CA ASN A 40 15.40 -7.99 -6.82
C ASN A 40 16.56 -8.96 -7.01
N ASN A 41 16.87 -9.79 -6.00
CA ASN A 41 17.91 -10.81 -6.12
C ASN A 41 17.49 -12.00 -6.99
N GLN A 42 16.18 -12.23 -7.19
CA GLN A 42 15.67 -13.21 -8.16
C GLN A 42 15.74 -12.75 -9.61
N LEU A 43 16.01 -11.46 -9.84
CA LEU A 43 16.16 -10.84 -11.16
C LEU A 43 17.63 -10.67 -11.58
N SER A 44 18.56 -11.20 -10.78
CA SER A 44 20.02 -11.14 -10.98
C SER A 44 20.56 -12.45 -11.55
#